data_AF-A0A502LD70-F1
#
_entry.id   AF-A0A502LD70-F1
#
_cell.length_a   1.000
_cell.length_b   1.000
_cell.length_c   1.000
_cell.angle_alpha   90.00
_cell.angle_beta   90.00
_cell.angle_gamma   90.00
#
_symmetry.space_group_name_H-M   'P 1'
#
loop_
_entity.id
_entity.type
_entity.pdbx_description
1 polymer ?
#
loop_
_entity_poly.entity_id
_entity_poly.type
_entity_poly.pdbx_seq_one_letter_code
_entity_poly.pdbx_strand_id
1 'polypeptide(L)'
;MIVKDNSKRLVKSGQYSALLVDIKPIKSGYGERLGFLFEINEGFYKGRKLMRTCTPIFKSGSNLAEIVESLNRATLTAKQVEQGIDLEQFKNKPYQITVTKRIGKNGFPYSHIEKIN
;
A
#
# COMPACT_ATOMS: atom_id res chain seq x y z
N MET A 1 26.30 -12.80 -8.74
CA MET A 1 25.02 -12.17 -8.36
C MET A 1 24.28 -13.15 -7.45
N ILE A 2 24.26 -12.93 -6.13
CA ILE A 2 23.65 -13.87 -5.18
C ILE A 2 22.14 -13.65 -5.19
N VAL A 3 21.40 -14.54 -5.87
CA VAL A 3 19.94 -14.58 -5.80
C VAL A 3 19.56 -15.26 -4.49
N LYS A 4 19.45 -14.47 -3.41
CA LYS A 4 18.91 -14.97 -2.14
C LYS A 4 17.49 -15.45 -2.36
N ASP A 5 17.25 -16.73 -2.09
CA ASP A 5 15.94 -17.36 -2.10
C ASP A 5 14.93 -16.52 -1.28
N ASN A 6 14.00 -15.89 -1.99
CA ASN A 6 13.02 -14.93 -1.46
C ASN A 6 11.70 -15.61 -1.07
N SER A 7 11.58 -16.93 -1.20
CA SER A 7 10.33 -17.68 -0.97
C SER A 7 9.78 -17.50 0.46
N LYS A 8 10.64 -17.40 1.48
CA LYS A 8 10.26 -17.09 2.88
C LYS A 8 9.85 -15.64 3.15
N ARG A 9 9.98 -14.73 2.18
CA ARG A 9 9.55 -13.33 2.31
C ARG A 9 8.18 -13.03 1.71
N LEU A 10 7.62 -13.97 0.93
CA LEU A 10 6.33 -13.77 0.29
C LEU A 10 5.19 -14.05 1.27
N VAL A 11 4.39 -13.01 1.50
CA VAL A 11 3.08 -13.14 2.12
C VAL A 11 2.15 -13.79 1.10
N LYS A 12 1.52 -14.91 1.47
CA LYS A 12 0.57 -15.62 0.61
C LYS A 12 -0.63 -14.75 0.29
N SER A 13 -1.30 -15.01 -0.83
CA SER A 13 -2.55 -14.33 -1.15
C SER A 13 -3.58 -14.57 -0.04
N GLY A 14 -4.31 -13.54 0.36
CA GLY A 14 -5.25 -13.59 1.47
C GLY A 14 -5.57 -12.21 2.03
N GLN A 15 -6.39 -12.18 3.08
CA GLN A 15 -6.71 -10.96 3.83
C GLN A 15 -5.92 -10.93 5.14
N TYR A 16 -5.44 -9.74 5.51
CA TYR A 16 -4.62 -9.56 6.69
C TYR A 16 -5.00 -8.26 7.39
N SER A 17 -5.07 -8.29 8.73
CA SER A 17 -5.09 -7.06 9.52
C SER A 17 -3.70 -6.46 9.56
N ALA A 18 -3.60 -5.16 9.28
CA ALA A 18 -2.34 -4.44 9.19
C ALA A 18 -2.48 -2.99 9.67
N LEU A 19 -1.39 -2.44 10.18
CA LEU A 19 -1.29 -1.02 10.55
C LEU A 19 -0.60 -0.25 9.43
N LEU A 20 -1.13 0.92 9.05
CA LEU A 20 -0.39 1.84 8.20
C LEU A 20 0.69 2.53 9.03
N VAL A 21 1.92 2.04 8.96
CA VAL A 21 3.01 2.50 9.85
C VAL A 21 3.79 3.68 9.28
N ASP A 22 3.77 3.86 7.96
CA ASP A 22 4.52 4.95 7.31
C ASP A 22 3.92 5.33 5.96
N ILE A 23 4.10 6.59 5.58
CA ILE A 23 3.74 7.15 4.27
C ILE A 23 4.92 8.00 3.84
N LYS A 24 5.54 7.69 2.71
CA LYS A 24 6.75 8.38 2.28
C LYS A 24 6.91 8.49 0.77
N PRO A 25 7.58 9.55 0.28
CA PRO A 25 7.98 9.63 -1.11
C PRO A 25 9.06 8.59 -1.42
N ILE A 26 8.99 8.05 -2.63
CA ILE A 26 9.88 7.02 -3.16
C ILE A 26 10.31 7.43 -4.55
N LYS A 27 11.62 7.44 -4.79
CA LYS A 27 12.17 7.56 -6.14
C LYS A 27 12.09 6.21 -6.83
N SER A 28 11.32 6.13 -7.90
CA SER A 28 11.23 4.96 -8.77
C SER A 28 11.84 5.27 -10.13
N GLY A 29 12.21 4.23 -10.91
CA GLY A 29 12.60 4.39 -12.31
C GLY A 29 11.50 4.97 -13.21
N TYR A 30 10.27 5.08 -12.69
CA TYR A 30 9.11 5.68 -13.36
C TYR A 30 8.70 7.05 -12.76
N GLY A 31 9.65 7.74 -12.15
CA GLY A 31 9.43 9.02 -11.48
C GLY A 31 9.08 8.90 -10.00
N GLU A 32 8.63 10.00 -9.41
CA GLU A 32 8.25 10.06 -8.00
C GLU A 32 6.99 9.23 -7.74
N ARG A 33 7.00 8.52 -6.62
CA ARG A 33 5.90 7.69 -6.12
C ARG A 33 5.68 8.00 -4.65
N LEU A 34 4.46 7.81 -4.20
CA LEU A 34 4.12 7.81 -2.77
C LEU A 34 3.92 6.37 -2.32
N GLY A 35 4.61 5.96 -1.27
CA GLY A 35 4.54 4.62 -0.70
C GLY A 35 3.81 4.62 0.64
N PHE A 36 2.78 3.77 0.73
CA PHE A 36 2.02 3.47 1.93
C PHE A 36 2.50 2.13 2.49
N LEU A 37 3.15 2.17 3.65
CA LEU A 37 3.77 1.01 4.28
C LEU A 37 2.83 0.42 5.33
N PHE A 38 2.36 -0.79 5.08
CA PHE A 38 1.52 -1.54 5.99
C PHE A 38 2.33 -2.62 6.71
N GLU A 39 2.14 -2.76 8.01
CA GLU A 39 2.70 -3.85 8.81
C GLU A 39 1.59 -4.77 9.29
N ILE A 40 1.65 -6.05 8.91
CA ILE A 40 0.69 -7.07 9.36
C ILE A 40 0.82 -7.21 10.89
N ASN A 41 -0.27 -7.03 11.62
CA ASN A 41 -0.24 -6.94 13.08
C ASN A 41 -0.63 -8.25 13.79
N GLU A 42 -1.16 -9.24 13.06
CA GLU A 42 -1.61 -10.52 13.60
C GLU A 42 -1.33 -11.73 12.67
N GLY A 43 -1.51 -12.94 13.21
CA GLY A 43 -1.35 -14.19 12.47
C GLY A 43 0.08 -14.56 12.10
N PHE A 44 0.23 -15.52 11.19
CA PHE A 44 1.52 -16.11 10.80
C PHE A 44 2.52 -15.11 10.20
N TYR A 45 2.01 -14.06 9.55
CA TYR A 45 2.81 -13.02 8.91
C TYR A 45 2.95 -11.75 9.77
N LYS A 46 2.64 -11.80 11.07
CA LYS A 46 2.82 -10.67 11.99
C LYS A 46 4.24 -10.08 11.90
N GLY A 47 4.33 -8.76 11.89
CA GLY A 47 5.56 -7.98 11.73
C GLY A 47 6.06 -7.85 10.29
N ARG A 48 5.39 -8.49 9.31
CA ARG A 48 5.76 -8.35 7.89
C ARG A 48 5.25 -7.03 7.34
N LYS A 49 6.15 -6.32 6.66
CA LYS A 49 5.87 -5.05 6.00
C LYS A 49 5.61 -5.24 4.51
N LEU A 50 4.52 -4.66 4.04
CA LEU A 50 4.11 -4.62 2.64
C LEU A 50 3.86 -3.16 2.24
N MET A 51 4.14 -2.84 0.98
CA MET A 51 4.05 -1.47 0.51
C MET A 51 3.15 -1.37 -0.71
N ARG A 52 2.20 -0.42 -0.68
CA ARG A 52 1.44 -0.01 -1.84
C ARG A 52 1.98 1.33 -2.32
N THR A 53 2.30 1.44 -3.61
CA THR A 53 2.84 2.67 -4.18
C THR A 53 1.90 3.24 -5.23
N CYS A 54 1.73 4.56 -5.27
CA CYS A 54 0.98 5.26 -6.31
C CYS A 54 1.74 6.49 -6.82
N THR A 55 1.24 7.11 -7.89
CA THR A 55 1.69 8.44 -8.31
C THR A 55 1.23 9.49 -7.27
N PRO A 56 2.05 10.50 -6.94
CA PRO A 56 1.70 11.55 -5.99
C PRO A 56 0.78 12.62 -6.61
N ILE A 57 -0.24 12.19 -7.35
CA ILE A 57 -1.19 13.09 -8.03
C ILE A 57 -2.56 12.90 -7.37
N PHE A 58 -3.00 13.90 -6.62
CA PHE A 58 -4.30 13.89 -5.96
C PHE A 58 -5.33 14.60 -6.83
N LYS A 59 -6.18 13.81 -7.48
CA LYS A 59 -7.32 14.28 -8.29
C LYS A 59 -8.40 13.22 -8.27
N SER A 60 -9.65 13.59 -8.55
CA SER A 60 -10.74 12.62 -8.65
C SER A 60 -10.39 11.48 -9.63
N GLY A 61 -10.63 10.24 -9.21
CA GLY A 61 -10.31 9.02 -9.98
C GLY A 61 -8.81 8.71 -10.13
N SER A 62 -7.91 9.35 -9.38
CA SER A 62 -6.50 8.96 -9.37
C SER A 62 -6.24 7.79 -8.44
N ASN A 63 -5.15 7.04 -8.68
CA ASN A 63 -4.70 5.97 -7.78
C ASN A 63 -4.49 6.46 -6.33
N LEU A 64 -4.09 7.72 -6.15
CA LEU A 64 -3.95 8.30 -4.81
C LEU A 64 -5.32 8.57 -4.18
N ALA A 65 -6.28 9.12 -4.94
CA ALA A 65 -7.64 9.30 -4.47
C ALA A 65 -8.29 7.96 -4.07
N GLU A 66 -8.16 6.91 -4.88
CA GLU A 66 -8.68 5.58 -4.56
C GLU A 66 -8.08 5.00 -3.25
N ILE A 67 -6.77 5.19 -3.04
CA ILE A 67 -6.11 4.77 -1.79
C ILE A 67 -6.67 5.57 -0.61
N VAL A 68 -6.79 6.89 -0.75
CA VAL A 68 -7.30 7.74 0.33
C VAL A 68 -8.76 7.42 0.65
N GLU A 69 -9.61 7.16 -0.34
CA GLU A 69 -11.00 6.70 -0.13
C GLU A 69 -11.05 5.39 0.63
N SER A 70 -10.16 4.45 0.27
CA SER A 70 -10.02 3.17 0.97
C SER A 70 -9.59 3.37 2.44
N LEU A 71 -8.63 4.27 2.69
CA LEU A 71 -8.16 4.60 4.04
C LEU A 71 -9.20 5.37 4.86
N ASN A 72 -10.03 6.17 4.21
CA ASN A 72 -11.10 6.95 4.82
C ASN A 72 -12.40 6.15 5.00
N ARG A 73 -12.53 5.00 4.32
CA ARG A 73 -13.76 4.18 4.23
C ARG A 73 -14.98 4.96 3.71
N ALA A 74 -14.72 6.01 2.94
CA ALA A 74 -15.73 6.88 2.37
C ALA A 74 -15.20 7.52 1.09
N THR A 75 -16.11 7.83 0.17
CA THR A 75 -15.78 8.58 -1.04
C THR A 75 -15.32 9.99 -0.71
N LEU A 76 -14.45 10.54 -1.55
CA LEU A 76 -13.97 11.91 -1.40
C LEU A 76 -15.02 12.90 -1.90
N THR A 77 -15.27 13.92 -1.10
CA THR A 77 -16.06 15.07 -1.54
C THR A 77 -15.21 15.96 -2.46
N ALA A 78 -15.85 16.69 -3.37
CA ALA A 78 -15.14 17.64 -4.26
C ALA A 78 -14.28 18.63 -3.47
N LYS A 79 -14.81 19.13 -2.33
CA LYS A 79 -14.09 20.03 -1.42
C LYS A 79 -12.81 19.41 -0.86
N GLN A 80 -12.83 18.13 -0.49
CA GLN A 80 -11.64 17.44 0.01
C GLN A 80 -10.59 17.21 -1.08
N VAL A 81 -11.03 16.97 -2.32
CA VAL A 81 -10.10 16.85 -3.46
C VAL A 81 -9.42 18.18 -3.74
N GLU A 82 -10.16 19.29 -3.69
CA GLU A 82 -9.64 20.65 -3.93
C GLU A 82 -8.74 21.16 -2.79
N GLN A 83 -9.14 20.94 -1.54
CA GLN A 83 -8.41 21.43 -0.37
C GLN A 83 -7.23 20.53 0.02
N GLY A 84 -7.18 19.31 -0.52
CA GLY A 84 -6.24 18.28 -0.11
C GLY A 84 -6.65 17.58 1.18
N ILE A 85 -5.91 16.54 1.51
CA ILE A 85 -6.11 15.73 2.71
C ILE A 85 -4.77 15.54 3.40
N ASP A 86 -4.76 15.73 4.71
CA ASP A 86 -3.62 15.33 5.53
C ASP A 86 -3.53 13.80 5.57
N LEU A 87 -2.46 13.24 5.02
CA LEU A 87 -2.25 11.80 4.98
C LEU A 87 -1.75 11.23 6.31
N GLU A 88 -1.14 12.06 7.16
CA GLU A 88 -0.62 11.64 8.46
C GLU A 88 -1.73 11.13 9.39
N GLN A 89 -2.96 11.65 9.21
CA GLN A 89 -4.14 11.21 9.96
C GLN A 89 -4.45 9.72 9.80
N PHE A 90 -3.94 9.05 8.75
CA PHE A 90 -4.18 7.63 8.50
C PHE A 90 -3.12 6.72 9.15
N LYS A 91 -2.01 7.27 9.64
CA LYS A 91 -0.95 6.48 10.27
C LYS A 91 -1.41 5.85 11.59
N ASN A 92 -0.83 4.70 11.90
CA ASN A 92 -1.11 3.88 13.08
C ASN A 92 -2.55 3.40 13.23
N LYS A 93 -3.38 3.54 12.18
CA LYS A 93 -4.73 2.99 12.14
C LYS A 93 -4.73 1.56 11.58
N PRO A 94 -5.61 0.68 12.09
CA PRO A 94 -5.78 -0.67 11.58
C PRO A 94 -6.63 -0.69 10.30
N TYR A 95 -6.16 -1.44 9.32
CA TYR A 95 -6.78 -1.68 8.04
C TYR A 95 -6.78 -3.17 7.72
N GLN A 96 -7.77 -3.61 6.96
CA GLN A 96 -7.74 -4.93 6.36
C GLN A 96 -7.15 -4.82 4.95
N ILE A 97 -6.03 -5.48 4.69
CA ILE A 97 -5.40 -5.49 3.38
C ILE A 97 -5.64 -6.83 2.68
N THR A 98 -6.00 -6.77 1.39
CA THR A 98 -6.03 -7.93 0.51
C THR A 98 -4.70 -8.02 -0.20
N VAL A 99 -3.97 -9.11 0.03
CA VAL A 99 -2.68 -9.39 -0.60
C VAL A 99 -2.88 -10.40 -1.72
N THR A 100 -2.24 -10.14 -2.86
CA THR A 100 -2.18 -11.05 -4.01
C THR A 100 -0.73 -11.29 -4.41
N LYS A 101 -0.43 -12.48 -4.90
CA LYS A 101 0.88 -12.76 -5.52
C LYS A 101 0.87 -12.24 -6.96
N ARG A 102 1.85 -11.41 -7.32
CA ARG A 102 2.07 -10.93 -8.69
C ARG A 102 3.47 -11.30 -9.16
N ILE A 103 3.69 -11.30 -10.46
CA ILE A 103 5.02 -11.51 -11.08
C ILE A 103 5.57 -10.14 -11.48
N GLY A 104 6.78 -9.83 -11.02
CA GLY A 104 7.49 -8.60 -11.38
C GLY A 104 8.01 -8.64 -12.81
N LYS A 105 8.40 -7.48 -13.36
CA LYS A 105 9.00 -7.38 -14.71
C LYS A 105 10.29 -8.19 -14.87
N ASN A 106 10.96 -8.48 -13.75
CA ASN A 106 12.15 -9.32 -13.66
C ASN A 106 11.84 -10.83 -13.52
N GLY A 107 10.57 -11.24 -13.65
CA GLY A 107 10.12 -12.63 -13.53
C GLY A 107 9.99 -13.14 -12.09
N PHE A 108 10.40 -12.36 -11.09
CA PHE A 108 10.33 -12.79 -9.69
C PHE A 108 8.95 -12.50 -9.09
N PRO A 109 8.35 -13.45 -8.35
CA PRO A 109 7.10 -13.21 -7.65
C PRO A 109 7.27 -12.23 -6.49
N TYR A 110 6.26 -11.41 -6.24
CA TYR A 110 6.17 -10.50 -5.10
C TYR A 110 4.75 -10.43 -4.54
N SER A 111 4.62 -10.07 -3.26
CA SER A 111 3.35 -9.83 -2.59
C SER A 111 2.89 -8.41 -2.86
N HIS A 112 1.69 -8.25 -3.40
CA HIS A 112 1.09 -6.97 -3.77
C HIS A 112 -0.14 -6.70 -2.90
N ILE A 113 -0.32 -5.46 -2.44
CA ILE A 113 -1.54 -5.04 -1.76
C ILE A 113 -2.57 -4.64 -2.84
N GLU A 114 -3.49 -5.55 -3.14
CA GLU A 114 -4.54 -5.37 -4.15
C GLU A 114 -5.63 -4.40 -3.68
N LYS A 115 -6.01 -4.48 -2.40
CA LYS A 115 -7.08 -3.66 -1.81
C LYS A 115 -6.80 -3.34 -0.34
N ILE A 116 -7.33 -2.21 0.12
CA ILE A 116 -7.34 -1.76 1.51
C ILE A 116 -8.82 -1.57 1.90
N ASN A 117 -9.27 -2.11 3.03
CA ASN A 117 -10.62 -1.97 3.59
C ASN A 117 -10.57 -1.47 5.05
#